data_AF-A0ABD0YG86-F1
#
_entry.id   AF-A0ABD0YG86-F1
#
_cell.length_a   1.000
_cell.length_b   1.000
_cell.length_c   1.000
_cell.angle_alpha   90.00
_cell.angle_beta   90.00
_cell.angle_gamma   90.00
#
_symmetry.space_group_name_H-M   'P 1'
#
loop_
_entity.id
_entity.type
_entity.pdbx_description
1 polymer ?
#
loop_
_entity_poly.entity_id
_entity_poly.type
_entity_poly.pdbx_seq_one_letter_code
_entity_poly.pdbx_strand_id
1 'polypeptide(L)'
;KEEELEEEEKEEPDRLTVLLPQSKFTCQGKRTGYYADEGLNCEVFHYCQDNARHSWICPEGFLFHQVHLICMPPNHDNICTQSSQYHFINDYLYKPINADEAVQKPNVTLRYSERYYPNSFYSEDDVSRTVEEHPAQQHLVVPERTHRPTGGRQPNQVSVQTPTKYT
;
A
#
# COMPACT_ATOMS: atom_id res chain seq x y z
N LYS A 1 3.45 -61.42 -13.27
CA LYS A 1 3.37 -60.65 -12.01
C LYS A 1 4.33 -59.45 -12.04
N GLU A 2 4.59 -58.87 -13.21
CA GLU A 2 5.56 -57.78 -13.38
C GLU A 2 5.05 -56.71 -14.38
N GLU A 3 3.96 -56.96 -15.13
CA GLU A 3 3.45 -56.02 -16.14
C GLU A 3 2.41 -55.01 -15.60
N GLU A 4 1.99 -55.11 -14.34
CA GLU A 4 0.94 -54.24 -13.76
C GLU A 4 1.49 -53.18 -12.77
N LEU A 5 2.81 -53.10 -12.57
CA LEU A 5 3.39 -52.16 -11.59
C LEU A 5 4.05 -50.91 -12.22
N GLU A 6 4.04 -50.82 -13.54
CA GLU A 6 4.45 -49.64 -14.30
C GLU A 6 3.21 -48.94 -14.87
N GLU A 7 2.17 -48.75 -14.06
CA GLU A 7 1.36 -47.54 -14.25
C GLU A 7 2.27 -46.37 -13.88
N GLU A 8 3.09 -45.99 -14.85
CA GLU A 8 3.88 -44.79 -14.92
C GLU A 8 3.03 -43.66 -14.35
N GLU A 9 3.40 -43.18 -13.16
CA GLU A 9 2.81 -42.03 -12.52
C GLU A 9 2.98 -40.86 -13.49
N LYS A 10 2.00 -40.67 -14.39
CA LYS A 10 1.97 -39.55 -15.31
C LYS A 10 1.83 -38.32 -14.46
N GLU A 11 2.96 -37.69 -14.14
CA GLU A 11 2.95 -36.37 -13.53
C GLU A 11 2.08 -35.48 -14.40
N GLU A 12 0.92 -35.09 -13.87
CA GLU A 12 0.07 -34.12 -14.54
C GLU A 12 0.89 -32.84 -14.70
N PRO A 13 0.93 -32.27 -15.92
CA PRO A 13 1.76 -31.11 -16.16
C PRO A 13 1.31 -29.96 -15.26
N ASP A 14 2.27 -29.26 -14.66
CA ASP A 14 2.00 -28.05 -13.88
C ASP A 14 1.09 -27.10 -14.68
N ARG A 15 -0.03 -26.73 -14.07
CA ARG A 15 -1.08 -25.93 -14.70
C ARG A 15 -0.55 -24.60 -15.25
N LEU A 16 0.42 -23.97 -14.57
CA LEU A 16 1.04 -22.75 -15.06
C LEU A 16 1.78 -23.00 -16.40
N THR A 17 2.49 -24.11 -16.53
CA THR A 17 3.20 -24.51 -17.75
C THR A 17 2.26 -24.71 -18.94
N VAL A 18 1.03 -25.18 -18.69
CA VAL A 18 -0.02 -25.36 -19.73
C VAL A 18 -0.61 -24.02 -20.19
N LEU A 19 -0.74 -23.04 -19.28
CA LEU A 19 -1.37 -21.75 -19.56
C LEU A 19 -0.42 -20.73 -20.22
N LEU A 20 0.86 -20.71 -19.81
CA LEU A 20 1.82 -19.71 -20.29
C LEU A 20 1.97 -19.60 -21.82
N PRO A 21 1.91 -20.70 -22.61
CA PRO A 21 1.96 -20.61 -24.07
C PRO A 21 0.78 -19.86 -24.70
N GLN A 22 -0.35 -19.75 -23.98
CA GLN A 22 -1.55 -19.03 -24.44
C GLN A 22 -1.50 -17.53 -24.08
N SER A 23 -0.64 -17.15 -23.14
CA SER A 23 -0.42 -15.77 -22.74
C SER A 23 0.17 -14.93 -23.88
N LYS A 24 -0.46 -13.79 -24.14
CA LYS A 24 0.07 -12.75 -25.05
C LYS A 24 0.79 -11.63 -24.29
N PHE A 25 0.93 -11.77 -22.97
CA PHE A 25 1.48 -10.74 -22.11
C PHE A 25 2.99 -10.55 -22.33
N THR A 26 3.42 -9.28 -22.43
CA THR A 26 4.84 -8.89 -22.51
C THR A 26 5.16 -7.79 -21.51
N CYS A 27 6.37 -7.81 -20.95
CA CYS A 27 6.89 -6.73 -20.10
C CYS A 27 7.39 -5.52 -20.90
N GLN A 28 7.41 -5.60 -22.24
CA GLN A 28 7.87 -4.50 -23.07
C GLN A 28 7.00 -3.24 -22.89
N GLY A 29 7.65 -2.12 -22.57
CA GLY A 29 6.96 -0.84 -22.32
C GLY A 29 6.20 -0.79 -20.98
N LYS A 30 6.36 -1.80 -20.12
CA LYS A 30 5.82 -1.83 -18.77
C LYS A 30 6.88 -1.41 -17.76
N ARG A 31 6.43 -0.84 -16.64
CA ARG A 31 7.30 -0.50 -15.51
C ARG A 31 7.55 -1.76 -14.67
N THR A 32 8.47 -1.65 -13.72
CA THR A 32 8.66 -2.71 -12.72
C THR A 32 7.40 -2.83 -11.86
N GLY A 33 6.86 -4.05 -11.72
CA GLY A 33 5.63 -4.28 -10.95
C GLY A 33 4.84 -5.50 -11.38
N TYR A 34 3.65 -5.66 -10.79
CA TYR A 34 2.76 -6.79 -11.01
C TYR A 34 1.63 -6.46 -12.00
N TYR A 35 1.30 -7.45 -12.83
CA TYR A 35 0.39 -7.29 -13.95
C TYR A 35 -0.52 -8.51 -14.08
N ALA A 36 -1.82 -8.29 -14.10
CA ALA A 36 -2.79 -9.34 -14.40
C ALA A 36 -2.69 -9.77 -15.88
N ASP A 37 -2.79 -11.06 -16.17
CA ASP A 37 -2.97 -11.54 -17.54
C ASP A 37 -4.45 -11.64 -17.89
N GLU A 38 -5.00 -10.57 -18.47
CA GLU A 38 -6.39 -10.53 -18.94
C GLU A 38 -6.68 -11.61 -20.00
N GLY A 39 -5.67 -12.03 -20.77
CA GLY A 39 -5.80 -13.08 -21.79
C GLY A 39 -5.95 -14.48 -21.21
N LEU A 40 -5.57 -14.66 -19.95
CA LEU A 40 -5.71 -15.91 -19.18
C LEU A 40 -6.72 -15.73 -18.03
N ASN A 41 -7.72 -14.86 -18.22
CA ASN A 41 -8.78 -14.58 -17.24
C ASN A 41 -8.26 -14.18 -15.84
N CYS A 42 -7.06 -13.60 -15.77
CA CYS A 42 -6.37 -13.24 -14.53
C CYS A 42 -6.12 -14.41 -13.57
N GLU A 43 -6.17 -15.65 -14.04
CA GLU A 43 -5.67 -16.81 -13.28
C GLU A 43 -4.15 -16.75 -13.15
N VAL A 44 -3.48 -16.18 -14.16
CA VAL A 44 -2.05 -15.94 -14.19
C VAL A 44 -1.78 -14.45 -14.03
N PHE A 45 -0.70 -14.14 -13.32
CA PHE A 45 -0.16 -12.80 -13.24
C PHE A 45 1.35 -12.81 -13.44
N HIS A 46 1.89 -11.64 -13.78
CA HIS A 46 3.29 -11.46 -14.11
C HIS A 46 3.91 -10.36 -13.26
N TYR A 47 5.13 -10.58 -12.79
CA TYR A 47 6.00 -9.53 -12.30
C TYR A 47 6.99 -9.16 -13.39
N CYS A 48 7.02 -7.88 -13.76
CA CYS A 48 8.00 -7.34 -14.67
C CYS A 48 9.13 -6.68 -13.88
N GLN A 49 10.37 -6.94 -14.27
CA GLN A 49 11.56 -6.24 -13.79
C GLN A 49 12.57 -6.15 -14.92
N ASP A 50 12.95 -4.93 -15.33
CA ASP A 50 13.92 -4.70 -16.41
C ASP A 50 13.59 -5.46 -17.71
N ASN A 51 12.30 -5.49 -18.09
CA ASN A 51 11.71 -6.29 -19.18
C ASN A 51 11.75 -7.82 -19.00
N ALA A 52 12.35 -8.34 -17.93
CA ALA A 52 12.21 -9.75 -17.56
C ALA A 52 10.81 -10.02 -17.03
N ARG A 53 10.23 -11.16 -17.43
CA ARG A 53 8.89 -11.61 -17.04
C ARG A 53 9.02 -12.80 -16.11
N HIS A 54 8.46 -12.66 -14.91
CA HIS A 54 8.26 -13.76 -13.98
C HIS A 54 6.76 -14.00 -13.85
N SER A 55 6.32 -15.26 -13.83
CA SER A 55 4.89 -15.59 -13.89
C SER A 55 4.48 -16.51 -12.75
N TRP A 56 3.27 -16.32 -12.25
CA TRP A 56 2.65 -17.18 -11.24
C TRP A 56 1.17 -17.39 -11.56
N ILE A 57 0.62 -18.48 -11.04
CA ILE A 57 -0.80 -18.79 -11.10
C ILE A 57 -1.42 -18.58 -9.71
N CYS A 58 -2.62 -18.01 -9.67
CA CYS A 58 -3.43 -17.96 -8.46
C CYS A 58 -3.97 -19.37 -8.10
N PRO A 59 -4.27 -19.62 -6.81
CA PRO A 59 -4.99 -20.83 -6.41
C PRO A 59 -6.33 -20.97 -7.13
N GLU A 60 -6.85 -22.19 -7.23
CA GLU A 60 -8.12 -22.45 -7.89
C GLU A 60 -9.27 -21.65 -7.28
N GLY A 61 -10.07 -21.01 -8.13
CA GLY A 61 -11.19 -20.16 -7.71
C GLY A 61 -10.79 -18.74 -7.29
N PHE A 62 -9.51 -18.38 -7.38
CA PHE A 62 -9.01 -17.03 -7.11
C PHE A 62 -8.44 -16.41 -8.38
N LEU A 63 -8.63 -15.10 -8.53
CA LEU A 63 -8.12 -14.32 -9.66
C LEU A 63 -7.21 -13.21 -9.12
N PHE A 64 -6.18 -12.87 -9.91
CA PHE A 64 -5.29 -11.77 -9.56
C PHE A 64 -6.02 -10.43 -9.70
N HIS A 65 -5.99 -9.64 -8.62
CA HIS A 65 -6.68 -8.37 -8.55
C HIS A 65 -5.70 -7.20 -8.69
N GLN A 66 -5.70 -6.56 -9.86
CA GLN A 66 -4.69 -5.57 -10.23
C GLN A 66 -4.59 -4.35 -9.30
N VAL A 67 -5.68 -3.97 -8.62
CA VAL A 67 -5.66 -2.85 -7.66
C VAL A 67 -5.02 -3.24 -6.33
N HIS A 68 -5.26 -4.48 -5.89
CA HIS A 68 -4.81 -4.96 -4.58
C HIS A 68 -3.50 -5.75 -4.66
N LEU A 69 -3.09 -6.12 -5.87
CA LEU A 69 -1.89 -6.89 -6.17
C LEU A 69 -1.84 -8.25 -5.44
N ILE A 70 -3.00 -8.88 -5.25
CA ILE A 70 -3.16 -10.19 -4.59
C ILE A 70 -4.15 -11.06 -5.37
N CYS A 71 -4.10 -12.37 -5.15
CA CYS A 71 -5.15 -13.29 -5.57
C CYS A 71 -6.33 -13.19 -4.60
N MET A 72 -7.53 -12.91 -5.11
CA MET A 72 -8.76 -12.85 -4.32
C MET A 72 -9.92 -13.50 -5.06
N PRO A 73 -11.01 -13.89 -4.36
CA PRO A 73 -12.18 -14.44 -5.02
C PRO A 73 -12.75 -13.45 -6.05
N PRO A 74 -13.31 -13.94 -7.17
CA PRO A 74 -14.00 -13.09 -8.13
C PRO A 74 -15.10 -12.26 -7.45
N ASN A 75 -15.19 -10.98 -7.80
CA ASN A 75 -16.25 -10.09 -7.38
C ASN A 75 -17.11 -9.64 -8.58
N HIS A 76 -18.21 -8.96 -8.29
CA HIS A 76 -19.15 -8.49 -9.31
C HIS A 76 -18.57 -7.40 -10.23
N ASP A 77 -17.53 -6.69 -9.77
CA ASP A 77 -16.89 -5.59 -10.50
C ASP A 77 -16.03 -6.05 -11.69
N ASN A 78 -15.78 -7.36 -11.81
CA ASN A 78 -14.96 -7.97 -12.88
C ASN A 78 -13.67 -7.18 -13.15
N ILE A 79 -12.93 -6.93 -12.07
CA ILE A 79 -11.72 -6.10 -12.10
C ILE A 79 -10.66 -6.71 -13.02
N CYS A 80 -10.72 -8.01 -13.29
CA CYS A 80 -9.85 -8.68 -14.25
C CYS A 80 -9.87 -7.98 -15.62
N THR A 81 -11.03 -7.74 -16.21
CA THR A 81 -11.16 -7.12 -17.55
C THR A 81 -10.75 -5.65 -17.58
N GLN A 82 -10.65 -5.00 -16.42
CA GLN A 82 -10.25 -3.60 -16.28
C GLN A 82 -8.82 -3.46 -15.76
N SER A 83 -8.09 -4.57 -15.59
CA SER A 83 -6.76 -4.59 -14.98
C SER A 83 -5.82 -3.58 -15.64
N SER A 84 -5.82 -3.49 -16.96
CA SER A 84 -4.98 -2.54 -17.70
C SER A 84 -5.13 -1.08 -17.27
N GLN A 85 -6.29 -0.67 -16.78
CA GLN A 85 -6.56 0.68 -16.28
C GLN A 85 -5.88 0.95 -14.94
N TYR A 86 -5.54 -0.10 -14.18
CA TYR A 86 -4.96 -0.04 -12.84
C TYR A 86 -3.46 -0.34 -12.81
N HIS A 87 -2.79 -0.44 -13.97
CA HIS A 87 -1.34 -0.63 -14.03
C HIS A 87 -0.55 0.48 -13.33
N PHE A 88 -1.13 1.69 -13.17
CA PHE A 88 -0.51 2.81 -12.45
C PHE A 88 -0.23 2.48 -10.97
N ILE A 89 -0.92 1.49 -10.39
CA ILE A 89 -0.71 1.04 -9.01
C ILE A 89 0.73 0.56 -8.79
N ASN A 90 1.38 0.03 -9.83
CA ASN A 90 2.78 -0.39 -9.77
C ASN A 90 3.76 0.76 -9.43
N ASP A 91 3.40 2.01 -9.72
CA ASP A 91 4.22 3.18 -9.35
C ASP A 91 4.32 3.39 -7.84
N TYR A 92 3.46 2.72 -7.07
CA TYR A 92 3.35 2.87 -5.62
C TYR A 92 3.86 1.63 -4.86
N LEU A 93 4.39 0.62 -5.55
CA LEU A 93 4.80 -0.65 -4.94
C LEU A 93 5.87 -0.48 -3.84
N TYR A 94 6.83 0.41 -4.09
CA TYR A 94 7.98 0.68 -3.20
C TYR A 94 8.00 2.10 -2.62
N LYS A 95 6.94 2.87 -2.84
CA LYS A 95 6.87 4.21 -2.26
C LYS A 95 6.63 4.08 -0.76
N PRO A 96 7.33 4.86 0.08
CA PRO A 96 7.04 4.90 1.50
C PRO A 96 5.59 5.33 1.69
N ILE A 97 4.87 4.58 2.53
CA ILE A 97 3.49 4.87 2.90
C ILE A 97 3.55 6.22 3.63
N ASN A 98 2.90 7.24 3.06
CA ASN A 98 2.97 8.63 3.53
C ASN A 98 4.40 9.13 3.75
N ALA A 99 5.11 9.53 2.69
CA ALA A 99 6.48 10.05 2.79
C ALA A 99 6.62 11.14 3.88
N ASP A 100 5.63 12.02 4.00
CA ASP A 100 5.60 13.07 5.03
C ASP A 100 5.41 12.51 6.44
N GLU A 101 4.55 11.50 6.63
CA GLU A 101 4.31 10.88 7.93
C GLU A 101 5.45 9.95 8.35
N ALA A 102 6.05 9.23 7.41
CA ALA A 102 7.26 8.45 7.63
C ALA A 102 8.42 9.34 8.11
N VAL A 103 8.49 10.58 7.63
CA VAL A 103 9.49 11.57 8.06
C VAL A 103 9.09 12.26 9.36
N GLN A 104 7.81 12.61 9.55
CA GLN A 104 7.35 13.40 10.70
C GLN A 104 7.01 12.56 11.95
N LYS A 105 6.65 11.28 11.78
CA LYS A 105 6.15 10.40 12.86
C LYS A 105 6.76 8.98 12.75
N PRO A 106 8.06 8.81 13.06
CA PRO A 106 8.75 7.52 12.93
C PRO A 106 8.23 6.41 13.86
N ASN A 107 7.36 6.75 14.83
CA ASN A 107 6.80 5.80 15.81
C ASN A 107 5.35 5.36 15.49
N VAL A 108 4.84 5.66 14.29
CA VAL A 108 3.52 5.19 13.86
C VAL A 108 3.70 4.02 12.90
N THR A 109 3.25 2.83 13.30
CA THR A 109 3.18 1.68 12.40
C THR A 109 1.97 1.85 11.49
N LEU A 110 2.21 2.23 10.24
CA LEU A 110 1.15 2.31 9.24
C LEU A 110 0.55 0.92 9.01
N ARG A 111 -0.76 0.77 9.22
CA ARG A 111 -1.41 -0.53 9.04
C ARG A 111 -1.59 -0.82 7.56
N TYR A 112 -1.36 -2.08 7.19
CA TYR A 112 -1.59 -2.56 5.82
C TYR A 112 -3.03 -2.29 5.33
N SER A 113 -4.02 -2.28 6.22
CA SER A 113 -5.42 -1.95 5.90
C SER A 113 -5.62 -0.48 5.49
N GLU A 114 -4.89 0.45 6.10
CA GLU A 114 -4.94 1.88 5.79
C GLU A 114 -4.32 2.21 4.42
N ARG A 115 -3.52 1.28 3.88
CA ARG A 115 -2.81 1.36 2.58
C ARG A 115 -3.73 1.20 1.37
N TYR A 116 -4.80 0.41 1.47
CA TYR A 116 -5.58 -0.05 0.31
C TYR A 116 -7.10 0.03 0.45
N TYR A 117 -7.64 0.26 1.65
CA TYR A 117 -9.08 0.40 1.87
C TYR A 117 -9.43 1.71 2.59
N PRO A 118 -9.19 2.89 2.00
CA PRO A 118 -9.63 4.14 2.60
C PRO A 118 -11.17 4.22 2.58
N ASN A 119 -11.76 4.12 3.77
CA ASN A 119 -13.14 4.51 4.13
C ASN A 119 -14.32 3.77 3.48
N SER A 120 -14.19 2.49 3.11
CA SER A 120 -15.35 1.73 2.58
C SER A 120 -15.51 0.30 3.08
N PHE A 121 -14.63 -0.20 3.95
CA PHE A 121 -14.70 -1.61 4.40
C PHE A 121 -15.16 -1.81 5.86
N TYR A 122 -15.03 -0.79 6.71
CA TYR A 122 -15.63 -0.82 8.04
C TYR A 122 -16.99 -0.16 7.97
N SER A 123 -18.05 -0.96 8.06
CA SER A 123 -19.36 -0.47 8.46
C SER A 123 -19.19 0.35 9.73
N GLU A 124 -19.93 1.45 9.88
CA GLU A 124 -19.86 2.35 11.04
C GLU A 124 -20.08 1.62 12.40
N ASP A 125 -20.59 0.38 12.35
CA ASP A 125 -20.79 -0.52 13.49
C ASP A 125 -19.49 -1.09 14.10
N ASP A 126 -18.37 -1.20 13.36
CA ASP A 126 -17.10 -1.75 13.88
C ASP A 126 -16.24 -0.70 14.60
N VAL A 127 -16.55 0.60 14.40
CA VAL A 127 -15.87 1.74 15.05
C VAL A 127 -16.17 1.82 16.56
N SER A 128 -17.09 1.01 17.07
CA SER A 128 -17.44 1.04 18.50
C SER A 128 -16.53 0.18 19.39
N ARG A 129 -15.59 -0.61 18.83
CA ARG A 129 -14.78 -1.56 19.63
C ARG A 129 -13.31 -1.18 19.84
N THR A 130 -12.80 -0.14 19.19
CA THR A 130 -11.38 0.24 19.30
C THR A 130 -11.15 1.61 19.96
N VAL A 131 -12.21 2.32 20.35
CA VAL A 131 -12.08 3.56 21.11
C VAL A 131 -12.17 3.25 22.61
N GLU A 132 -11.15 2.56 23.15
CA GLU A 132 -10.83 2.81 24.56
C GLU A 132 -10.14 4.17 24.63
N GLU A 133 -10.99 5.16 24.92
CA GLU A 133 -10.72 6.54 25.27
C GLU A 133 -9.48 6.64 26.18
N HIS A 134 -8.32 6.95 25.61
CA HIS A 134 -7.23 7.50 26.42
C HIS A 134 -7.64 8.93 26.76
N PRO A 135 -7.82 9.27 28.06
CA PRO A 135 -8.29 10.59 28.43
C PRO A 135 -7.26 11.64 28.01
N ALA A 136 -7.74 12.69 27.37
CA ALA A 136 -6.98 13.89 27.10
C ALA A 136 -6.43 14.46 28.42
N GLN A 137 -5.11 14.44 28.62
CA GLN A 137 -4.51 15.26 29.66
C GLN A 137 -4.54 16.72 29.20
N GLN A 138 -5.48 17.43 29.82
CA GLN A 138 -5.71 18.86 29.72
C GLN A 138 -4.46 19.65 30.15
N HIS A 139 -4.27 20.79 29.49
CA HIS A 139 -3.27 21.83 29.72
C HIS A 139 -2.78 22.00 31.17
N LEU A 140 -1.46 22.06 31.36
CA LEU A 140 -0.87 22.86 32.44
C LEU A 140 -0.50 24.24 31.87
N VAL A 141 -1.44 25.17 32.00
CA VAL A 141 -1.19 26.61 31.86
C VAL A 141 -0.40 27.05 33.10
N VAL A 142 0.82 27.55 32.90
CA VAL A 142 1.60 28.17 33.99
C VAL A 142 0.89 29.46 34.41
N PRO A 143 0.57 29.69 35.70
CA PRO A 143 -0.23 30.83 36.11
C PRO A 143 0.59 32.13 36.05
N GLU A 144 0.05 33.13 35.35
CA GLU A 144 0.52 34.50 35.33
C GLU A 144 0.23 35.16 36.69
N ARG A 145 1.27 35.50 37.47
CA ARG A 145 1.12 36.23 38.74
C ARG A 145 0.87 37.70 38.47
N THR A 146 -0.34 38.18 38.75
CA THR A 146 -0.66 39.61 38.83
C THR A 146 -0.62 40.09 40.29
N HIS A 147 0.36 40.95 40.61
CA HIS A 147 0.28 41.84 41.78
C HIS A 147 0.64 43.28 41.37
N ARG A 148 -0.19 44.21 41.86
CA ARG A 148 -0.19 45.68 41.66
C ARG A 148 0.91 46.36 42.55
N PRO A 149 1.12 47.68 42.48
CA PRO A 149 2.38 48.31 42.08
C PRO A 149 3.17 48.95 43.24
N THR A 150 4.50 48.87 43.26
CA THR A 150 5.32 49.88 43.95
C THR A 150 6.70 50.06 43.29
N GLY A 151 6.99 51.30 42.89
CA GLY A 151 8.32 51.93 43.00
C GLY A 151 9.46 51.49 42.08
N GLY A 152 9.73 52.31 41.05
CA GLY A 152 11.08 52.85 40.87
C GLY A 152 11.95 52.36 39.69
N ARG A 153 12.23 53.32 38.78
CA ARG A 153 13.46 53.54 37.97
C ARG A 153 13.64 52.79 36.63
N GLN A 154 13.49 53.55 35.52
CA GLN A 154 14.10 53.36 34.18
C GLN A 154 15.63 53.61 34.20
N PRO A 155 16.43 53.43 33.10
CA PRO A 155 16.17 53.01 31.70
C PRO A 155 17.07 51.80 31.27
N ASN A 156 17.07 51.19 30.07
CA ASN A 156 17.49 51.75 28.77
C ASN A 156 17.35 50.71 27.62
N GLN A 157 17.20 51.23 26.39
CA GLN A 157 16.99 50.51 25.12
C GLN A 157 18.28 49.96 24.49
N VAL A 158 18.21 48.90 23.68
CA VAL A 158 18.96 48.75 22.40
C VAL A 158 18.16 47.86 21.41
N SER A 159 18.01 48.34 20.18
CA SER A 159 17.39 47.69 19.01
C SER A 159 18.48 47.35 17.98
N VAL A 160 18.45 46.16 17.35
CA VAL A 160 19.19 45.83 16.11
C VAL A 160 18.43 44.69 15.38
N GLN A 161 17.58 44.98 14.38
CA GLN A 161 17.82 45.03 12.92
C GLN A 161 18.24 43.70 12.25
N THR A 162 17.43 43.28 11.26
CA THR A 162 17.56 42.10 10.40
C THR A 162 18.55 42.32 9.26
N PRO A 163 19.23 41.26 8.75
CA PRO A 163 20.12 41.39 7.60
C PRO A 163 19.37 41.23 6.27
N THR A 164 19.67 42.16 5.36
CA THR A 164 19.26 42.25 3.96
C THR A 164 19.94 41.19 3.10
N LYS A 165 19.23 40.73 2.07
CA LYS A 165 19.74 39.89 0.97
C LYS A 165 20.77 40.66 0.14
N TYR A 166 21.77 39.96 -0.39
CA TYR A 166 22.55 40.42 -1.53
C TYR A 166 22.67 39.33 -2.61
N THR A 167 22.60 39.87 -3.83
CA THR A 167 22.75 39.33 -5.18
C THR A 167 24.15 38.81 -5.46
#